data_AF-A0A177Q577-F1
#
_entry.id   AF-A0A177Q577-F1
#
_cell.length_a   1.000
_cell.length_b   1.000
_cell.length_c   1.000
_cell.angle_alpha   90.00
_cell.angle_beta   90.00
_cell.angle_gamma   90.00
#
_symmetry.space_group_name_H-M   'P 1'
#
loop_
_entity.id
_entity.type
_entity.pdbx_description
1 polymer ?
#
loop_
_entity_poly.entity_id
_entity_poly.type
_entity_poly.pdbx_seq_one_letter_code
_entity_poly.pdbx_strand_id
1 'polypeptide(L)'
;MVLAAAVPIVGALSMTMPAAAGAQLTRGWNNVSYEGTSLPPSEALATLEGKYDSVYRWDAAAQQFDLFSPNVPGFVNSMDMLQKGDSVWINLKAESAELGAQPTGIVAVPASAFTPASDLAIYEKTFNEIGPVGTDEASKRYFAEVHLPQGATVASMTAAFAASGAGVVQLRLDYTPIGNGATSNQIFKLVEVNSSSGASPKTEQAFAHTVDNSANVYFLVVDLTGGPATKLRGVSIAYTEGHG
;
A
#
# COMPACT_ATOMS: atom_id res chain seq x y z
N MET A 1 -31.84 -24.31 -23.68
CA MET A 1 -31.87 -22.93 -23.20
C MET A 1 -30.61 -22.73 -22.36
N VAL A 2 -29.56 -22.16 -22.95
CA VAL A 2 -28.28 -21.97 -22.27
C VAL A 2 -28.39 -20.66 -21.49
N LEU A 3 -28.42 -20.74 -20.16
CA LEU A 3 -28.39 -19.56 -19.29
C LEU A 3 -26.93 -19.09 -19.22
N ALA A 4 -26.62 -17.96 -19.86
CA ALA A 4 -25.34 -17.29 -19.72
C ALA A 4 -25.31 -16.58 -18.35
N ALA A 5 -24.45 -17.04 -17.44
CA ALA A 5 -24.17 -16.35 -16.20
C ALA A 5 -23.34 -15.10 -16.50
N ALA A 6 -23.95 -13.92 -16.37
CA ALA A 6 -23.23 -12.66 -16.38
C ALA A 6 -22.48 -12.53 -15.05
N VAL A 7 -21.14 -12.56 -15.10
CA VAL A 7 -20.27 -12.25 -13.95
C VAL A 7 -20.19 -10.72 -13.85
N PRO A 8 -20.73 -10.07 -12.80
CA PRO A 8 -20.49 -8.66 -12.60
C PRO A 8 -19.06 -8.47 -12.08
N ILE A 9 -18.22 -7.84 -12.89
CA ILE A 9 -16.91 -7.32 -12.46
C ILE A 9 -17.20 -6.11 -11.56
N VAL A 10 -17.27 -6.32 -10.25
CA VAL A 10 -17.27 -5.22 -9.27
C VAL A 10 -15.80 -4.92 -8.97
N GLY A 11 -15.21 -4.04 -9.79
CA GLY A 11 -13.82 -3.60 -9.65
C GLY A 11 -13.62 -2.72 -8.40
N ALA A 12 -12.42 -2.79 -7.82
CA ALA A 12 -11.99 -1.90 -6.75
C ALA A 12 -12.09 -0.43 -7.20
N LEU A 13 -12.51 0.45 -6.28
CA LEU A 13 -12.55 1.88 -6.52
C LEU A 13 -11.23 2.48 -6.03
N SER A 14 -10.43 2.99 -6.97
CA SER A 14 -9.28 3.83 -6.65
C SER A 14 -9.77 5.26 -6.45
N MET A 15 -9.61 5.80 -5.25
CA MET A 15 -9.79 7.23 -4.99
C MET A 15 -8.41 7.86 -4.85
N THR A 16 -7.97 8.55 -5.91
CA THR A 16 -6.82 9.44 -5.85
C THR A 16 -7.27 10.71 -5.13
N MET A 17 -6.85 10.90 -3.88
CA MET A 17 -6.97 12.21 -3.26
C MET A 17 -5.99 13.16 -3.98
N PRO A 18 -6.36 14.42 -4.27
CA PRO A 18 -5.40 15.38 -4.81
C PRO A 18 -4.26 15.52 -3.81
N ALA A 19 -3.07 15.11 -4.21
CA ALA A 19 -1.85 15.32 -3.45
C ALA A 19 -1.71 16.81 -3.14
N ALA A 20 -1.20 17.14 -1.95
CA ALA A 20 -0.73 18.50 -1.68
C ALA A 20 0.20 18.92 -2.84
N ALA A 21 -0.16 20.00 -3.53
CA ALA A 21 0.57 20.47 -4.71
C ALA A 21 2.06 20.57 -4.37
N GLY A 22 2.92 19.88 -5.14
CA GLY A 22 4.34 19.85 -4.86
C GLY A 22 4.99 21.22 -5.06
N ALA A 23 6.10 21.45 -4.37
CA ALA A 23 6.88 22.66 -4.57
C ALA A 23 7.66 22.56 -5.89
N GLN A 24 7.37 23.47 -6.82
CA GLN A 24 8.14 23.54 -8.07
C GLN A 24 9.55 24.06 -7.77
N LEU A 25 10.55 23.26 -8.16
CA LEU A 25 11.97 23.55 -8.04
C LEU A 25 12.51 24.01 -9.40
N THR A 26 13.45 24.96 -9.35
CA THR A 26 14.21 25.40 -10.52
C THR A 26 15.68 25.01 -10.37
N ARG A 27 16.44 25.03 -11.46
CA ARG A 27 17.88 24.74 -11.39
C ARG A 27 18.61 25.62 -10.37
N GLY A 28 19.48 25.01 -9.57
CA GLY A 28 20.24 25.66 -8.51
C GLY A 28 19.64 25.44 -7.12
N TRP A 29 19.87 26.39 -6.22
CA TRP A 29 19.46 26.29 -4.82
C TRP A 29 17.99 26.68 -4.62
N ASN A 30 17.21 25.76 -4.08
CA ASN A 30 15.83 25.97 -3.68
C ASN A 30 15.71 25.75 -2.18
N ASN A 31 15.06 26.67 -1.46
CA ASN A 31 14.68 26.44 -0.06
C ASN A 31 13.19 26.11 -0.01
N VAL A 32 12.87 24.90 0.42
CA VAL A 32 11.52 24.36 0.38
C VAL A 32 11.21 23.60 1.66
N SER A 33 9.95 23.64 2.06
CA SER A 33 9.44 22.81 3.15
C SER A 33 9.14 21.40 2.62
N TYR A 34 9.62 20.38 3.31
CA TYR A 34 9.29 19.00 3.02
C TYR A 34 7.92 18.65 3.62
N GLU A 35 6.93 18.41 2.77
CA GLU A 35 5.55 18.09 3.21
C GLU A 35 5.21 16.59 3.15
N GLY A 36 6.18 15.75 2.78
CA GLY A 36 6.03 14.30 2.73
C GLY A 36 6.01 13.62 4.10
N THR A 37 5.86 12.30 4.11
CA THR A 37 5.94 11.49 5.34
C THR A 37 7.39 11.38 5.82
N SER A 38 7.60 11.26 7.14
CA SER A 38 8.96 11.17 7.69
C SER A 38 9.66 9.89 7.23
N LEU A 39 10.71 10.02 6.42
CA LEU A 39 11.43 8.92 5.77
C LEU A 39 12.94 9.22 5.68
N PRO A 40 13.80 8.20 5.47
CA PRO A 40 15.20 8.42 5.11
C PRO A 40 15.33 9.31 3.85
N PRO A 41 16.33 10.20 3.75
CA PRO A 41 16.43 11.16 2.64
C PRO A 41 16.41 10.53 1.24
N SER A 42 16.98 9.34 1.06
CA SER A 42 16.96 8.61 -0.21
C SER A 42 15.55 8.23 -0.66
N GLU A 43 14.67 7.87 0.27
CA GLU A 43 13.28 7.51 0.00
C GLU A 43 12.40 8.76 -0.11
N ALA A 44 12.62 9.72 0.80
CA ALA A 44 11.89 10.97 0.84
C ALA A 44 12.04 11.80 -0.46
N LEU A 45 13.23 11.74 -1.08
CA LEU A 45 13.60 12.49 -2.29
C LEU A 45 13.62 11.62 -3.55
N ALA A 46 13.01 10.44 -3.53
CA ALA A 46 13.01 9.55 -4.69
C ALA A 46 12.41 10.20 -5.96
N THR A 47 11.45 11.14 -5.82
CA THR A 47 10.90 11.93 -6.96
C THR A 47 11.96 12.77 -7.70
N LEU A 48 13.04 13.10 -6.98
CA LEU A 48 14.16 13.90 -7.46
C LEU A 48 15.39 13.04 -7.77
N GLU A 49 15.29 11.71 -7.77
CA GLU A 49 16.45 10.84 -8.02
C GLU A 49 17.15 11.23 -9.34
N GLY A 50 18.47 11.40 -9.26
CA GLY A 50 19.29 11.82 -10.39
C GLY A 50 19.10 13.28 -10.83
N LYS A 51 18.27 14.09 -10.17
CA LYS A 51 17.96 15.50 -10.53
C LYS A 51 18.57 16.54 -9.59
N TYR A 52 19.15 16.14 -8.47
CA TYR A 52 19.87 17.02 -7.53
C TYR A 52 21.28 16.51 -7.23
N ASP A 53 22.11 17.38 -6.66
CA ASP A 53 23.47 17.04 -6.22
C ASP A 53 23.59 16.91 -4.70
N SER A 54 22.93 17.77 -3.95
CA SER A 54 23.01 17.80 -2.49
C SER A 54 21.77 18.42 -1.86
N VAL A 55 21.49 18.00 -0.63
CA VAL A 55 20.41 18.50 0.22
C VAL A 55 20.97 18.82 1.60
N TYR A 56 20.59 19.99 2.10
CA TYR A 56 20.98 20.47 3.42
C TYR A 56 19.75 20.76 4.27
N ARG A 57 19.80 20.38 5.54
CA ARG A 57 18.80 20.75 6.56
C ARG A 57 19.50 21.42 7.72
N TRP A 58 18.91 22.46 8.30
CA TRP A 58 19.39 23.01 9.56
C TRP A 58 18.95 22.14 10.74
N ASP A 59 19.89 21.57 11.49
CA ASP A 59 19.63 20.96 12.79
C ASP A 59 19.75 22.04 13.88
N ALA A 60 18.60 22.41 14.44
CA ALA A 60 18.54 23.40 15.50
C ALA A 60 19.13 22.90 16.84
N ALA A 61 19.13 21.59 17.10
CA ALA A 61 19.69 21.02 18.31
C ALA A 61 21.23 21.02 18.27
N ALA A 62 21.80 20.63 17.13
CA ALA A 62 23.25 20.62 16.93
C ALA A 62 23.83 21.95 16.42
N GLN A 63 22.98 22.93 16.05
CA GLN A 63 23.37 24.23 15.48
C GLN A 63 24.30 24.08 14.25
N GLN A 64 23.98 23.12 13.38
CA GLN A 64 24.76 22.82 12.17
C GLN A 64 23.85 22.38 11.02
N PHE A 65 24.40 22.31 9.81
CA PHE A 65 23.69 21.72 8.68
C PHE A 65 23.95 20.22 8.59
N ASP A 66 22.87 19.46 8.48
CA ASP A 66 22.92 18.08 8.04
C ASP A 66 22.99 18.02 6.53
N LEU A 67 23.82 17.12 6.00
CA LEU A 67 24.03 16.92 4.58
C LEU A 67 23.50 15.55 4.16
N PHE A 68 22.81 15.55 3.03
CA PHE A 68 22.58 14.37 2.22
C PHE A 68 23.02 14.62 0.77
N SER A 69 23.86 13.73 0.22
CA SER A 69 24.18 13.69 -1.20
C SER A 69 24.31 12.23 -1.67
N PRO A 70 23.66 11.85 -2.78
CA PRO A 70 23.78 10.50 -3.34
C PRO A 70 25.14 10.24 -4.01
N ASN A 71 25.90 11.30 -4.30
CA ASN A 71 27.16 11.22 -5.04
C ASN A 71 28.40 11.16 -4.13
N VAL A 72 28.21 11.16 -2.81
CA VAL A 72 29.30 11.08 -1.81
C VAL A 72 29.22 9.77 -1.04
N PRO A 73 30.35 9.27 -0.50
CA PRO A 73 30.33 8.11 0.39
C PRO A 73 29.40 8.33 1.59
N GLY A 74 28.70 7.26 2.03
CA GLY A 74 27.68 7.35 3.08
C GLY A 74 28.17 7.94 4.41
N PHE A 75 29.46 7.80 4.76
CA PHE A 75 30.03 8.40 5.97
C PHE A 75 30.06 9.94 5.96
N VAL A 76 29.89 10.57 4.79
CA VAL A 76 29.79 12.03 4.65
C VAL A 76 28.35 12.52 4.87
N ASN A 77 27.36 11.64 4.69
CA ASN A 77 25.97 11.97 4.95
C ASN A 77 25.73 11.99 6.46
N SER A 78 25.18 13.09 6.96
CA SER A 78 24.81 13.27 8.36
C SER A 78 23.30 13.37 8.57
N MET A 79 22.52 13.37 7.49
CA MET A 79 21.06 13.40 7.54
C MET A 79 20.50 11.97 7.50
N ASP A 80 19.98 11.49 8.62
CA ASP A 80 19.41 10.14 8.72
C ASP A 80 17.92 10.08 8.35
N MET A 81 17.19 11.16 8.62
CA MET A 81 15.75 11.22 8.43
C MET A 81 15.30 12.62 8.04
N LEU A 82 14.42 12.70 7.04
CA LEU A 82 13.75 13.92 6.65
C LEU A 82 12.32 13.89 7.21
N GLN A 83 11.94 14.90 8.00
CA GLN A 83 10.66 14.93 8.69
C GLN A 83 9.69 15.91 8.02
N LYS A 84 8.39 15.60 8.12
CA LYS A 84 7.36 16.54 7.65
C LYS A 84 7.51 17.90 8.34
N GLY A 85 7.57 18.96 7.56
CA GLY A 85 7.78 20.34 7.99
C GLY A 85 9.24 20.78 8.02
N ASP A 86 10.21 19.90 7.75
CA ASP A 86 11.62 20.28 7.65
C ASP A 86 11.83 21.28 6.50
N SER A 87 12.53 22.38 6.77
CA SER A 87 13.01 23.29 5.72
C SER A 87 14.34 22.77 5.18
N VAL A 88 14.39 22.47 3.89
CA VAL A 88 15.58 21.95 3.22
C VAL A 88 16.04 22.82 2.07
N TRP A 89 17.36 22.95 1.94
CA TRP A 89 17.99 23.48 0.74
C TRP A 89 18.36 22.35 -0.20
N ILE A 90 17.81 22.36 -1.41
CA ILE A 90 18.11 21.38 -2.45
C ILE A 90 18.86 22.08 -3.57
N ASN A 91 20.04 21.57 -3.92
CA ASN A 91 20.77 21.98 -5.12
C ASN A 91 20.34 21.12 -6.30
N LEU A 92 19.39 21.63 -7.09
CA LEU A 92 18.84 20.96 -8.26
C LEU A 92 19.76 21.16 -9.47
N LYS A 93 20.12 20.09 -10.16
CA LYS A 93 20.87 20.17 -11.43
C LYS A 93 19.98 20.13 -12.68
N ALA A 94 18.77 19.60 -12.57
CA ALA A 94 17.76 19.65 -13.62
C ALA A 94 17.21 21.09 -13.80
N GLU A 95 16.71 21.42 -14.99
CA GLU A 95 16.12 22.74 -15.28
C GLU A 95 14.89 23.06 -14.40
N SER A 96 14.08 22.03 -14.17
CA SER A 96 12.97 22.07 -13.23
C SER A 96 12.68 20.67 -12.66
N ALA A 97 12.08 20.65 -11.48
CA ALA A 97 11.53 19.44 -10.87
C ALA A 97 10.39 19.83 -9.93
N GLU A 98 9.67 18.85 -9.40
CA GLU A 98 8.65 19.07 -8.39
C GLU A 98 8.99 18.25 -7.14
N LEU A 99 9.19 18.93 -6.01
CA LEU A 99 9.24 18.29 -4.71
C LEU A 99 7.79 18.09 -4.24
N GLY A 100 7.18 17.00 -4.67
CA GLY A 100 5.89 16.55 -4.16
C GLY A 100 6.06 15.64 -2.95
N ALA A 101 5.07 15.64 -2.05
CA ALA A 101 4.79 14.42 -1.30
C ALA A 101 4.60 13.30 -2.33
N GLN A 102 5.27 12.15 -2.14
CA GLN A 102 5.02 10.97 -2.97
C GLN A 102 3.51 10.81 -3.10
N PRO A 103 2.93 10.77 -4.31
CA PRO A 103 1.48 10.75 -4.46
C PRO A 103 0.95 9.56 -3.68
N THR A 104 0.23 9.82 -2.59
CA THR A 104 -0.32 8.74 -1.76
C THR A 104 -1.75 8.53 -2.16
N GLY A 105 -2.10 7.28 -2.41
CA GLY A 105 -3.45 6.90 -2.77
C GLY A 105 -3.96 5.79 -1.89
N ILE A 106 -5.28 5.60 -1.96
CA ILE A 106 -5.95 4.49 -1.30
C ILE A 106 -6.73 3.71 -2.36
N VAL A 107 -6.48 2.41 -2.42
CA VAL A 107 -7.36 1.47 -3.10
C VAL A 107 -8.31 0.89 -2.05
N ALA A 108 -9.62 1.10 -2.24
CA ALA A 108 -10.64 0.53 -1.38
C ALA A 108 -11.29 -0.69 -2.05
N VAL A 109 -11.31 -1.80 -1.31
CA VAL A 109 -11.93 -3.06 -1.72
C VAL A 109 -13.13 -3.32 -0.81
N PRO A 110 -14.38 -3.24 -1.33
CA PRO A 110 -15.55 -3.52 -0.53
C PRO A 110 -15.65 -5.01 -0.20
N ALA A 111 -16.34 -5.37 0.88
CA ALA A 111 -16.63 -6.77 1.19
C ALA A 111 -17.35 -7.49 0.03
N SER A 112 -18.13 -6.75 -0.76
CA SER A 112 -18.82 -7.27 -1.94
C SER A 112 -17.90 -7.66 -3.12
N ALA A 113 -16.62 -7.28 -3.11
CA ALA A 113 -15.66 -7.74 -4.13
C ALA A 113 -15.18 -9.18 -3.87
N PHE A 114 -15.37 -9.71 -2.66
CA PHE A 114 -14.87 -11.03 -2.29
C PHE A 114 -15.76 -12.16 -2.82
N THR A 115 -15.14 -13.21 -3.34
CA THR A 115 -15.77 -14.45 -3.80
C THR A 115 -15.23 -15.64 -3.00
N PRO A 116 -16.06 -16.66 -2.70
CA PRO A 116 -15.59 -17.83 -1.97
C PRO A 116 -14.61 -18.66 -2.80
N ALA A 117 -13.67 -19.31 -2.11
CA ALA A 117 -12.69 -20.22 -2.71
C ALA A 117 -13.35 -21.50 -3.26
N SER A 118 -14.47 -21.90 -2.68
CA SER A 118 -15.20 -23.12 -3.00
C SER A 118 -16.58 -22.80 -3.52
N ASP A 119 -17.00 -23.50 -4.57
CA ASP A 119 -18.37 -23.43 -5.11
C ASP A 119 -19.41 -23.98 -4.11
N LEU A 120 -18.96 -24.81 -3.16
CA LEU A 120 -19.82 -25.37 -2.09
C LEU A 120 -20.00 -24.42 -0.90
N ALA A 121 -19.44 -23.21 -0.95
CA ALA A 121 -19.52 -22.27 0.15
C ALA A 121 -20.96 -21.77 0.38
N ILE A 122 -21.37 -21.74 1.64
CA ILE A 122 -22.63 -21.15 2.09
C ILE A 122 -22.28 -19.91 2.92
N TYR A 123 -22.64 -18.73 2.41
CA TYR A 123 -22.21 -17.44 2.95
C TYR A 123 -23.27 -16.36 2.75
N GLU A 124 -23.21 -15.34 3.60
CA GLU A 124 -23.95 -14.10 3.45
C GLU A 124 -23.05 -13.04 2.83
N LYS A 125 -23.60 -12.28 1.88
CA LYS A 125 -22.90 -11.18 1.22
C LYS A 125 -23.83 -10.01 1.04
N THR A 126 -23.38 -8.87 1.54
CA THR A 126 -23.99 -7.56 1.35
C THR A 126 -22.94 -6.62 0.74
N PHE A 127 -23.31 -5.37 0.48
CA PHE A 127 -22.35 -4.38 0.02
C PHE A 127 -21.22 -4.14 1.05
N ASN A 128 -21.57 -4.15 2.33
CA ASN A 128 -20.69 -3.76 3.44
C ASN A 128 -20.20 -4.92 4.30
N GLU A 129 -20.66 -6.16 4.09
CA GLU A 129 -20.24 -7.30 4.88
C GLU A 129 -20.25 -8.59 4.05
N ILE A 130 -19.28 -9.46 4.31
CA ILE A 130 -19.26 -10.85 3.86
C ILE A 130 -18.87 -11.77 5.02
N GLY A 131 -19.49 -12.94 5.12
CA GLY A 131 -19.14 -13.94 6.11
C GLY A 131 -19.84 -15.28 5.92
N PRO A 132 -19.27 -16.37 6.47
CA PRO A 132 -19.88 -17.69 6.43
C PRO A 132 -21.16 -17.76 7.28
N VAL A 133 -22.15 -18.51 6.81
CA VAL A 133 -23.39 -18.77 7.59
C VAL A 133 -23.18 -19.89 8.61
N GLY A 134 -22.29 -20.84 8.30
CA GLY A 134 -21.95 -22.00 9.12
C GLY A 134 -20.47 -22.06 9.48
N THR A 135 -20.00 -23.20 9.96
CA THR A 135 -18.58 -23.43 10.31
C THR A 135 -17.84 -24.31 9.31
N ASP A 136 -18.50 -24.61 8.19
CA ASP A 136 -18.03 -25.52 7.15
C ASP A 136 -16.72 -25.04 6.51
N GLU A 137 -15.79 -25.96 6.27
CA GLU A 137 -14.47 -25.65 5.70
C GLU A 137 -14.57 -24.91 4.36
N ALA A 138 -15.55 -25.26 3.53
CA ALA A 138 -15.76 -24.65 2.21
C ALA A 138 -16.05 -23.14 2.29
N SER A 139 -16.65 -22.67 3.39
CA SER A 139 -17.10 -21.28 3.55
C SER A 139 -16.07 -20.38 4.25
N LYS A 140 -14.87 -20.89 4.58
CA LYS A 140 -13.91 -20.12 5.38
C LYS A 140 -13.09 -19.14 4.55
N ARG A 141 -12.77 -19.47 3.29
CA ARG A 141 -11.81 -18.70 2.49
C ARG A 141 -12.48 -17.93 1.36
N TYR A 142 -12.10 -16.68 1.20
CA TYR A 142 -12.56 -15.79 0.13
C TYR A 142 -11.41 -15.02 -0.50
N PHE A 143 -11.59 -14.60 -1.75
CA PHE A 143 -10.61 -13.90 -2.56
C PHE A 143 -11.20 -12.65 -3.20
N ALA A 144 -10.38 -11.62 -3.39
CA ALA A 144 -10.71 -10.47 -4.23
C ALA A 144 -9.47 -10.02 -5.02
N GLU A 145 -9.63 -9.76 -6.31
CA GLU A 145 -8.55 -9.17 -7.12
C GLU A 145 -8.34 -7.70 -6.75
N VAL A 146 -7.09 -7.24 -6.82
CA VAL A 146 -6.74 -5.85 -6.51
C VAL A 146 -5.91 -5.27 -7.65
N HIS A 147 -6.34 -4.11 -8.15
CA HIS A 147 -5.57 -3.32 -9.11
C HIS A 147 -4.87 -2.19 -8.37
N LEU A 148 -3.56 -2.33 -8.17
CA LEU A 148 -2.69 -1.29 -7.64
C LEU A 148 -2.02 -0.55 -8.81
N PRO A 149 -1.73 0.76 -8.70
CA PRO A 149 -1.06 1.49 -9.78
C PRO A 149 0.33 0.93 -10.08
N GLN A 150 0.71 0.88 -11.36
CA GLN A 150 2.04 0.43 -11.77
C GLN A 150 3.12 1.30 -11.12
N GLY A 151 4.18 0.66 -10.60
CA GLY A 151 5.31 1.34 -9.97
C GLY A 151 5.02 1.84 -8.54
N ALA A 152 3.78 1.75 -8.05
CA ALA A 152 3.47 2.14 -6.68
C ALA A 152 4.17 1.25 -5.66
N THR A 153 4.53 1.80 -4.50
CA THR A 153 5.00 1.03 -3.35
C THR A 153 3.86 0.88 -2.35
N VAL A 154 3.55 -0.35 -1.96
CA VAL A 154 2.50 -0.61 -0.97
C VAL A 154 3.03 -0.20 0.41
N ALA A 155 2.28 0.66 1.12
CA ALA A 155 2.67 1.16 2.44
C ALA A 155 2.01 0.36 3.57
N SER A 156 0.68 0.22 3.54
CA SER A 156 -0.06 -0.47 4.60
C SER A 156 -1.41 -0.99 4.12
N MET A 157 -1.99 -1.89 4.90
CA MET A 157 -3.36 -2.39 4.69
C MET A 157 -4.17 -2.17 5.97
N THR A 158 -5.38 -1.64 5.82
CA THR A 158 -6.37 -1.52 6.90
C THR A 158 -7.57 -2.40 6.62
N ALA A 159 -7.95 -3.23 7.59
CA ALA A 159 -9.10 -4.10 7.51
C ALA A 159 -10.15 -3.71 8.53
N ALA A 160 -11.41 -3.58 8.09
CA ALA A 160 -12.57 -3.49 8.97
C ALA A 160 -13.24 -4.87 9.03
N PHE A 161 -13.38 -5.42 10.23
CA PHE A 161 -13.96 -6.73 10.46
C PHE A 161 -14.80 -6.79 11.74
N ALA A 162 -15.57 -7.86 11.89
CA ALA A 162 -16.20 -8.27 13.14
C ALA A 162 -15.74 -9.70 13.46
N ALA A 163 -15.29 -9.93 14.68
CA ALA A 163 -14.90 -11.23 15.19
C ALA A 163 -15.27 -11.30 16.68
N SER A 164 -15.81 -12.42 17.12
CA SER A 164 -16.18 -12.63 18.52
C SER A 164 -16.02 -14.09 18.93
N GLY A 165 -15.89 -14.33 20.24
CA GLY A 165 -15.68 -15.69 20.76
C GLY A 165 -14.42 -16.33 20.17
N ALA A 166 -14.57 -17.55 19.62
CA ALA A 166 -13.49 -18.28 18.96
C ALA A 166 -13.29 -17.89 17.47
N GLY A 167 -14.03 -16.88 16.97
CA GLY A 167 -13.93 -16.46 15.59
C GLY A 167 -12.65 -15.68 15.29
N VAL A 168 -11.99 -15.98 14.17
CA VAL A 168 -10.76 -15.30 13.73
C VAL A 168 -10.90 -14.86 12.28
N VAL A 169 -10.54 -13.61 12.01
CA VAL A 169 -10.41 -13.01 10.68
C VAL A 169 -8.93 -12.83 10.38
N GLN A 170 -8.44 -13.51 9.36
CA GLN A 170 -7.08 -13.39 8.87
C GLN A 170 -7.12 -12.93 7.42
N LEU A 171 -6.70 -11.69 7.17
CA LEU A 171 -6.68 -11.07 5.86
C LEU A 171 -5.24 -10.88 5.40
N ARG A 172 -4.97 -11.16 4.13
CA ARG A 172 -3.66 -10.96 3.52
C ARG A 172 -3.78 -10.28 2.17
N LEU A 173 -2.83 -9.40 1.87
CA LEU A 173 -2.55 -8.97 0.50
C LEU A 173 -1.37 -9.80 0.00
N ASP A 174 -1.62 -10.58 -1.05
CA ASP A 174 -0.65 -11.49 -1.65
C ASP A 174 -0.43 -11.09 -3.13
N TYR A 175 0.70 -11.53 -3.70
CA TYR A 175 0.93 -11.48 -5.14
C TYR A 175 1.49 -12.79 -5.66
N THR A 176 1.30 -13.03 -6.96
CA THR A 176 1.89 -14.17 -7.68
C THR A 176 2.43 -13.72 -9.03
N PRO A 177 3.60 -14.23 -9.48
CA PRO A 177 4.12 -13.94 -10.80
C PRO A 177 3.23 -14.49 -11.93
N ILE A 178 3.17 -13.75 -13.03
CA ILE A 178 2.53 -14.12 -14.30
C ILE A 178 3.56 -14.92 -15.11
N GLY A 179 3.55 -16.24 -14.96
CA GLY A 179 4.47 -17.14 -15.65
C GLY A 179 3.75 -18.30 -16.32
N ASN A 180 4.11 -18.61 -17.57
CA ASN A 180 3.59 -19.78 -18.26
C ASN A 180 4.21 -21.05 -17.64
N GLY A 181 3.39 -21.90 -17.02
CA GLY A 181 3.89 -23.05 -16.23
C GLY A 181 4.30 -22.71 -14.79
N ALA A 182 3.90 -21.56 -14.25
CA ALA A 182 4.10 -21.26 -12.83
C ALA A 182 3.40 -22.33 -11.96
N THR A 183 4.18 -23.06 -11.16
CA THR A 183 3.63 -23.98 -10.16
C THR A 183 2.91 -23.19 -9.07
N SER A 184 1.88 -23.77 -8.44
CA SER A 184 1.07 -23.20 -7.36
C SER A 184 1.81 -22.73 -6.10
N ASN A 185 3.15 -22.78 -6.08
CA ASN A 185 4.03 -22.51 -4.94
C ASN A 185 4.66 -21.11 -4.92
N GLN A 186 4.18 -20.16 -5.71
CA GLN A 186 4.76 -18.81 -5.78
C GLN A 186 3.79 -17.71 -5.36
N ILE A 187 3.09 -17.91 -4.24
CA ILE A 187 2.30 -16.86 -3.59
C ILE A 187 3.16 -16.20 -2.54
N PHE A 188 3.37 -14.89 -2.68
CA PHE A 188 4.17 -14.08 -1.78
C PHE A 188 3.29 -13.12 -1.01
N LYS A 189 3.51 -13.02 0.29
CA LYS A 189 2.73 -12.19 1.21
C LYS A 189 3.31 -10.79 1.33
N LEU A 190 2.49 -9.76 1.15
CA LEU A 190 2.87 -8.35 1.31
C LEU A 190 2.43 -7.79 2.66
N VAL A 191 1.20 -8.09 3.08
CA VAL A 191 0.64 -7.58 4.34
C VAL A 191 -0.27 -8.64 4.93
N GLU A 192 -0.33 -8.69 6.26
CA GLU A 192 -1.25 -9.55 6.98
C GLU A 192 -1.90 -8.80 8.12
N VAL A 193 -3.23 -8.85 8.18
CA VAL A 193 -4.04 -8.34 9.29
C VAL A 193 -4.75 -9.51 9.95
N ASN A 194 -4.57 -9.65 11.26
CA ASN A 194 -5.22 -10.69 12.06
C ASN A 194 -6.06 -10.06 13.18
N SER A 195 -7.32 -10.48 13.30
CA SER A 195 -8.23 -10.02 14.36
C SER A 195 -7.80 -10.44 15.76
N SER A 196 -7.00 -11.50 15.91
CA SER A 196 -6.52 -11.95 17.22
C SER A 196 -5.45 -11.01 17.81
N SER A 197 -4.91 -10.09 17.02
CA SER A 197 -3.82 -9.20 17.43
C SER A 197 -4.25 -7.73 17.53
N GLY A 198 -5.56 -7.42 17.57
CA GLY A 198 -6.05 -6.07 17.81
C GLY A 198 -7.53 -5.86 17.46
N ALA A 199 -8.07 -4.73 17.89
CA ALA A 199 -9.44 -4.33 17.57
C ALA A 199 -9.58 -3.87 16.11
N SER A 200 -10.82 -3.90 15.62
CA SER A 200 -11.22 -3.40 14.30
C SER A 200 -11.59 -1.90 14.37
N PRO A 201 -11.30 -1.09 13.33
CA PRO A 201 -10.46 -1.40 12.17
C PRO A 201 -8.99 -1.54 12.56
N LYS A 202 -8.26 -2.42 11.87
CA LYS A 202 -6.85 -2.68 12.15
C LYS A 202 -5.98 -2.38 10.94
N THR A 203 -4.90 -1.64 11.16
CA THR A 203 -3.88 -1.31 10.14
C THR A 203 -2.59 -2.04 10.42
N GLU A 204 -1.98 -2.62 9.39
CA GLU A 204 -0.68 -3.29 9.44
C GLU A 204 0.21 -2.80 8.30
N GLN A 205 1.51 -2.69 8.57
CA GLN A 205 2.50 -2.21 7.60
C GLN A 205 2.85 -3.29 6.59
N ALA A 206 3.10 -2.88 5.35
CA ALA A 206 3.49 -3.77 4.28
C ALA A 206 4.99 -4.08 4.30
N PHE A 207 5.34 -5.26 3.80
CA PHE A 207 6.70 -5.51 3.35
C PHE A 207 7.00 -4.64 2.12
N ALA A 208 8.22 -4.09 2.06
CA ALA A 208 8.65 -3.26 0.95
C ALA A 208 8.49 -4.01 -0.38
N HIS A 209 7.66 -3.46 -1.27
CA HIS A 209 7.37 -4.05 -2.57
C HIS A 209 6.89 -3.00 -3.54
N THR A 210 7.52 -2.96 -4.72
CA THR A 210 7.10 -2.13 -5.84
C THR A 210 6.14 -2.92 -6.72
N VAL A 211 5.02 -2.30 -7.08
CA VAL A 211 3.98 -2.89 -7.89
C VAL A 211 4.46 -3.02 -9.34
N ASP A 212 4.46 -4.26 -9.84
CA ASP A 212 4.71 -4.56 -11.24
C ASP A 212 3.60 -5.45 -11.79
N ASN A 213 2.59 -4.80 -12.37
CA ASN A 213 1.43 -5.42 -13.00
C ASN A 213 1.77 -6.12 -14.32
N SER A 214 2.96 -5.89 -14.89
CA SER A 214 3.41 -6.61 -16.09
C SER A 214 3.91 -8.02 -15.75
N ALA A 215 4.40 -8.20 -14.52
CA ALA A 215 5.00 -9.44 -14.05
C ALA A 215 4.16 -10.14 -12.96
N ASN A 216 3.23 -9.46 -12.28
CA ASN A 216 2.53 -10.02 -11.13
C ASN A 216 1.03 -9.69 -11.13
N VAL A 217 0.25 -10.57 -10.49
CA VAL A 217 -1.15 -10.31 -10.11
C VAL A 217 -1.21 -10.14 -8.59
N TYR A 218 -1.99 -9.15 -8.15
CA TYR A 218 -2.20 -8.81 -6.74
C TYR A 218 -3.63 -9.16 -6.33
N PHE A 219 -3.78 -9.78 -5.18
CA PHE A 219 -5.09 -10.20 -4.69
C PHE A 219 -5.13 -10.28 -3.17
N LEU A 220 -6.32 -10.09 -2.62
CA LEU A 220 -6.61 -10.26 -1.21
C LEU A 220 -7.11 -11.68 -0.96
N VAL A 221 -6.67 -12.25 0.16
CA VAL A 221 -7.17 -13.51 0.70
C VAL A 221 -7.70 -13.24 2.10
N VAL A 222 -8.91 -13.68 2.40
CA VAL A 222 -9.45 -13.64 3.77
C VAL A 222 -9.89 -15.03 4.21
N ASP A 223 -9.44 -15.42 5.39
CA ASP A 223 -9.91 -16.58 6.12
C ASP A 223 -10.79 -16.13 7.28
N LEU A 224 -12.07 -16.50 7.21
CA LEU A 224 -13.12 -16.24 8.20
C LEU A 224 -13.44 -17.55 8.92
N THR A 225 -12.86 -17.73 10.11
CA THR A 225 -12.97 -18.97 10.89
C THR A 225 -13.87 -18.78 12.11
N GLY A 226 -14.56 -19.83 12.56
CA GLY A 226 -15.54 -19.72 13.65
C GLY A 226 -16.96 -19.33 13.21
N GLY A 227 -17.19 -19.29 11.89
CA GLY A 227 -18.51 -19.19 11.28
C GLY A 227 -19.16 -17.81 11.41
N PRO A 228 -20.48 -17.70 11.67
CA PRO A 228 -21.22 -16.44 11.59
C PRO A 228 -20.79 -15.38 12.60
N ALA A 229 -19.94 -15.74 13.57
CA ALA A 229 -19.26 -14.81 14.47
C ALA A 229 -18.18 -13.96 13.79
N THR A 230 -17.81 -14.28 12.54
CA THR A 230 -16.79 -13.57 11.76
C THR A 230 -17.33 -12.96 10.48
N LYS A 231 -16.98 -11.69 10.25
CA LYS A 231 -17.34 -10.95 9.04
C LYS A 231 -16.21 -10.02 8.62
N LEU A 232 -16.00 -9.91 7.31
CA LEU A 232 -15.19 -8.85 6.71
C LEU A 232 -16.11 -7.71 6.25
N ARG A 233 -15.77 -6.45 6.55
CA ARG A 233 -16.54 -5.27 6.18
C ARG A 233 -15.95 -4.46 5.03
N GLY A 234 -14.64 -4.55 4.87
CA GLY A 234 -13.93 -3.89 3.78
C GLY A 234 -12.44 -3.80 4.07
N VAL A 235 -11.68 -3.45 3.04
CA VAL A 235 -10.23 -3.34 3.07
C VAL A 235 -9.82 -2.06 2.38
N SER A 236 -8.85 -1.34 2.93
CA SER A 236 -8.17 -0.25 2.24
C SER A 236 -6.67 -0.50 2.21
N ILE A 237 -6.05 -0.24 1.07
CA ILE A 237 -4.62 -0.39 0.85
C ILE A 237 -4.05 0.99 0.55
N ALA A 238 -3.15 1.47 1.40
CA ALA A 238 -2.43 2.71 1.18
C ALA A 238 -1.15 2.42 0.39
N TYR A 239 -0.86 3.26 -0.59
CA TYR A 239 0.34 3.16 -1.43
C TYR A 239 0.94 4.54 -1.68
N THR A 240 2.22 4.57 -2.02
CA THR A 240 2.92 5.72 -2.61
C THR A 240 3.12 5.45 -4.09
N GLU A 241 2.79 6.37 -4.99
CA GLU A 241 3.08 6.22 -6.42
C GLU A 241 4.59 6.27 -6.64
N GLY A 242 5.14 5.30 -7.37
CA GLY A 242 6.49 5.37 -7.88
C GLY A 242 6.50 6.02 -9.25
N HIS A 243 7.55 6.77 -9.56
CA HIS A 243 7.75 7.31 -10.89
C HIS A 243 8.25 6.21 -11.82
N GLY A 244 7.50 5.95 -12.89
CA GLY A 244 7.97 5.17 -14.03
C GLY A 244 8.93 5.94 -14.93
#